data_AF-A0A1Z9KIM8-F1
#
_entry.id   AF-A0A1Z9KIM8-F1
#
_cell.length_a   1.000
_cell.length_b   1.000
_cell.length_c   1.000
_cell.angle_alpha   90.00
_cell.angle_beta   90.00
_cell.angle_gamma   90.00
#
_symmetry.space_group_name_H-M   'P 1'
#
loop_
_entity.id
_entity.type
_entity.pdbx_description
1 polymer ?
#
loop_
_entity_poly.entity_id
_entity_poly.type
_entity_poly.pdbx_seq_one_letter_code
_entity_poly.pdbx_strand_id
1 'polypeptide(L)'
;MLFIYAEIIGMIGAFYSTNRIPVTLPIIIAMTALCRLIVMQSKDMEPTILLAEAGAVLILSAAAYLMSLKDKISLKKLEETDN
;
A
#
# COMPACT_ATOMS: atom_id res chain seq x y z
N MET A 1 5.45 -6.41 16.32
CA MET A 1 6.75 -6.21 15.63
C MET A 1 7.09 -7.32 14.66
N LEU A 2 7.05 -8.61 15.01
CA LEU A 2 7.39 -9.69 14.04
C LEU A 2 6.56 -9.68 12.73
N PHE A 3 5.30 -9.26 12.81
CA PHE A 3 4.42 -9.20 11.63
C PHE A 3 4.87 -8.20 10.56
N ILE A 4 5.37 -7.02 10.95
CA ILE A 4 5.85 -6.03 9.98
C ILE A 4 7.10 -6.54 9.25
N TYR A 5 7.95 -7.31 9.93
CA TYR A 5 9.12 -7.91 9.32
C TYR A 5 8.75 -9.01 8.32
N ALA A 6 7.80 -9.87 8.65
CA ALA A 6 7.31 -10.90 7.73
C ALA A 6 6.70 -10.29 6.46
N GLU A 7 5.94 -9.20 6.61
CA GLU A 7 5.30 -8.49 5.50
C GLU A 7 6.32 -7.79 4.58
N ILE A 8 7.33 -7.14 5.17
CA ILE A 8 8.44 -6.52 4.43
C ILE A 8 9.30 -7.58 3.72
N ILE A 9 9.59 -8.71 4.37
CA ILE A 9 10.35 -9.81 3.74
C ILE A 9 9.59 -10.41 2.56
N GLY A 10 8.27 -10.59 2.68
CA GLY A 10 7.42 -11.04 1.57
C GLY A 10 7.49 -10.10 0.37
N MET A 11 7.50 -8.78 0.61
CA MET A 11 7.71 -7.80 -0.43
C MET A 11 9.10 -7.86 -1.06
N ILE A 12 10.16 -7.99 -0.26
CA ILE A 12 11.54 -8.11 -0.79
C ILE A 12 11.67 -9.36 -1.67
N GLY A 13 11.00 -10.45 -1.30
CA GLY A 13 10.91 -11.67 -2.13
C GLY A 13 10.22 -11.43 -3.47
N ALA A 14 9.09 -10.71 -3.47
CA ALA A 14 8.40 -10.31 -4.71
C ALA A 14 9.21 -9.30 -5.54
N PHE A 15 9.98 -8.44 -4.88
CA PHE A 15 10.83 -7.40 -5.46
C PHE A 15 12.03 -7.98 -6.23
N TYR A 16 12.58 -9.11 -5.76
CA TYR A 16 13.68 -9.79 -6.46
C TYR A 16 13.25 -10.38 -7.80
N SER A 17 11.95 -10.62 -8.02
CA SER A 17 11.43 -11.22 -9.24
C SER A 17 11.09 -10.19 -10.34
N THR A 18 10.99 -8.90 -10.03
CA THR A 18 10.70 -7.86 -11.04
C THR A 18 11.51 -6.59 -10.77
N ASN A 19 12.44 -6.25 -11.68
CA ASN A 19 13.38 -5.12 -11.57
C ASN A 19 12.73 -3.72 -11.71
N ARG A 20 11.42 -3.59 -11.48
CA ARG A 20 10.67 -2.33 -11.55
C ARG A 20 9.97 -2.14 -10.22
N ILE A 21 10.42 -1.15 -9.45
CA ILE A 21 9.94 -0.79 -8.11
C ILE A 21 8.42 -0.49 -8.18
N PRO A 22 7.52 -1.43 -7.84
CA PRO A 22 6.10 -1.17 -7.86
C PRO A 22 5.81 -0.38 -6.60
N VAL A 23 5.68 0.93 -6.74
CA VAL A 23 5.27 1.89 -5.70
C VAL A 23 3.95 1.49 -5.00
N THR A 24 3.20 0.57 -5.59
CA THR A 24 2.02 -0.09 -5.00
C THR A 24 2.35 -0.94 -3.77
N LEU A 25 3.52 -1.58 -3.75
CA LEU A 25 3.92 -2.51 -2.67
C LEU A 25 4.05 -1.78 -1.30
N PRO A 26 4.82 -0.67 -1.18
CA PRO A 26 4.92 0.09 0.07
C PRO A 26 3.58 0.65 0.57
N ILE A 27 2.68 1.04 -0.34
CA ILE A 27 1.37 1.59 0.04
C ILE A 27 0.50 0.51 0.69
N ILE A 28 0.53 -0.73 0.18
CA ILE A 28 -0.23 -1.85 0.76
C ILE A 28 0.28 -2.19 2.17
N ILE A 29 1.59 -2.13 2.44
CA ILE A 29 2.13 -2.33 3.80
C ILE A 29 1.65 -1.25 4.76
N ALA A 30 1.73 0.02 4.35
CA ALA A 30 1.23 1.11 5.18
C ALA A 30 -0.26 0.90 5.51
N MET A 31 -1.05 0.50 4.52
CA MET A 31 -2.48 0.22 4.70
C MET A 31 -2.73 -0.94 5.68
N THR A 32 -2.01 -2.05 5.55
CA THR A 32 -2.18 -3.25 6.38
C THR A 32 -1.71 -3.02 7.82
N ALA A 33 -0.61 -2.28 8.00
CA ALA A 33 -0.12 -1.85 9.31
C ALA A 33 -1.11 -0.92 10.03
N LEU A 34 -1.67 0.07 9.33
CA LEU A 34 -2.70 0.97 9.88
C LEU A 34 -3.98 0.21 10.23
N CYS A 35 -4.43 -0.70 9.37
CA CYS A 35 -5.63 -1.50 9.65
C CYS A 35 -5.47 -2.33 10.93
N ARG A 36 -4.29 -2.91 11.15
CA ARG A 36 -3.98 -3.61 12.41
C ARG A 36 -3.95 -2.69 13.62
N LEU A 37 -3.40 -1.49 13.47
CA LEU A 37 -3.36 -0.50 14.54
C LEU A 37 -4.80 -0.12 14.95
N ILE A 38 -5.64 0.18 13.97
CA ILE A 38 -7.05 0.52 14.14
C ILE A 38 -7.78 -0.56 14.93
N VAL A 39 -7.71 -1.82 14.49
CA VAL A 39 -8.41 -2.93 15.16
C VAL A 39 -7.91 -3.12 16.60
N MET A 40 -6.58 -3.03 16.81
CA MET A 40 -5.98 -3.26 18.12
C MET A 40 -6.26 -2.12 19.11
N GLN A 41 -6.36 -0.87 18.65
CA GLN A 41 -6.59 0.30 19.49
C GLN A 41 -8.05 0.79 19.49
N SER A 42 -8.94 0.17 18.69
CA SER A 42 -10.35 0.56 18.50
C SER A 42 -11.18 0.68 19.79
N LYS A 43 -10.77 0.00 20.87
CA LYS A 43 -11.53 -0.06 22.12
C LYS A 43 -11.20 1.08 23.10
N ASP A 44 -10.01 1.67 23.00
CA ASP A 44 -9.53 2.77 23.86
C ASP A 44 -9.44 4.11 23.10
N MET A 45 -9.69 4.12 21.79
CA MET A 45 -9.65 5.32 20.96
C MET A 45 -10.99 6.05 20.97
N GLU A 46 -10.93 7.38 21.06
CA GLU A 46 -12.08 8.24 20.85
C GLU A 46 -12.68 8.01 19.44
N PRO A 47 -14.02 7.98 19.28
CA PRO A 47 -14.67 7.73 17.99
C PRO A 47 -14.20 8.67 16.87
N THR A 48 -13.82 9.90 17.22
CA THR A 48 -13.30 10.93 16.32
C THR A 48 -11.96 10.52 15.70
N ILE A 49 -11.07 9.93 16.50
CA ILE A 49 -9.74 9.47 16.04
C ILE A 49 -9.91 8.23 15.18
N LEU A 50 -10.78 7.30 15.59
CA LEU A 50 -11.09 6.11 14.81
C LEU A 50 -11.58 6.47 13.40
N LEU A 51 -12.46 7.47 13.28
CA LEU A 51 -12.97 7.94 12.00
C LEU A 51 -11.88 8.63 11.16
N ALA A 52 -10.97 9.37 11.80
CA ALA A 52 -9.82 9.99 11.13
C ALA A 52 -8.84 8.94 10.59
N GLU A 53 -8.53 7.88 11.35
CA GLU A 53 -7.66 6.80 10.89
C GLU A 53 -8.29 5.98 9.76
N ALA A 54 -9.58 5.66 9.85
CA ALA A 54 -10.32 5.04 8.76
C ALA A 54 -10.31 5.93 7.49
N GLY A 55 -10.41 7.25 7.66
CA GLY A 55 -10.24 8.22 6.58
C GLY A 55 -8.84 8.20 5.96
N ALA A 56 -7.78 8.06 6.76
CA ALA A 56 -6.41 7.93 6.27
C ALA A 56 -6.23 6.66 5.41
N VAL A 57 -6.82 5.53 5.83
CA VAL A 57 -6.83 4.29 5.05
C VAL A 57 -7.55 4.47 3.70
N LEU A 58 -8.68 5.18 3.68
CA LEU A 58 -9.39 5.51 2.43
C LEU A 58 -8.53 6.33 1.48
N ILE A 59 -7.81 7.34 1.98
CA ILE A 59 -6.93 8.18 1.16
C ILE A 59 -5.78 7.34 0.59
N LEU A 60 -5.15 6.48 1.41
CA LEU A 60 -4.07 5.59 0.97
C LEU A 60 -4.56 4.58 -0.08
N SER A 61 -5.77 4.04 0.09
CA SER A 61 -6.40 3.13 -0.87
C SER A 61 -6.66 3.84 -2.22
N ALA A 62 -7.17 5.07 -2.18
CA ALA A 62 -7.38 5.88 -3.38
C ALA A 62 -6.04 6.23 -4.08
N ALA A 63 -5.00 6.54 -3.31
CA ALA A 63 -3.66 6.78 -3.83
C ALA A 63 -3.07 5.52 -4.49
N ALA A 64 -3.21 4.34 -3.86
CA ALA A 64 -2.81 3.06 -4.43
C ALA A 64 -3.54 2.77 -5.75
N TYR A 65 -4.86 3.04 -5.76
CA TYR A 65 -5.69 2.84 -6.94
C TYR A 65 -5.26 3.75 -8.10
N LEU A 66 -5.12 5.06 -7.84
CA LEU A 66 -4.63 6.02 -8.83
C LEU A 66 -3.26 5.65 -9.36
N MET A 67 -2.35 5.23 -8.49
CA MET A 67 -1.00 4.87 -8.90
C MET A 67 -1.00 3.59 -9.73
N SER A 68 -1.81 2.59 -9.37
CA SER A 68 -1.99 1.35 -10.14
C SER A 68 -2.62 1.60 -11.53
N LEU A 69 -3.57 2.55 -11.64
CA LEU A 69 -4.10 2.99 -12.94
C LEU A 69 -3.05 3.74 -13.76
N LYS A 70 -2.27 4.61 -13.12
CA LYS A 70 -1.21 5.37 -13.78
C LYS A 70 -0.04 4.48 -14.19
N ASP A 71 0.23 3.40 -13.47
CA ASP A 71 1.23 2.38 -13.81
C ASP A 71 0.82 1.60 -15.07
N LYS A 72 -0.47 1.26 -15.21
CA LYS A 72 -1.01 0.67 -16.46
C LYS A 72 -0.83 1.59 -17.67
N ILE A 73 -0.99 2.90 -17.49
CA ILE A 73 -0.77 3.89 -18.56
C ILE A 73 0.72 4.06 -18.86
N SER A 74 1.58 3.99 -17.84
CA SER A 74 3.04 4.11 -18.01
C SER A 74 3.67 2.89 -18.66
N LEU A 75 3.17 1.68 -18.40
CA LEU A 75 3.61 0.45 -19.06
C LEU A 75 3.26 0.45 -20.55
N LYS A 76 2.05 0.91 -20.90
CA LYS A 76 1.62 1.00 -22.30
C LYS A 76 2.45 2.00 -23.11
N LYS A 77 2.97 3.06 -22.47
CA LYS A 77 3.81 4.08 -23.11
C LYS A 77 5.25 3.62 -23.39
N LEU A 78 5.73 2.59 -22.68
CA LEU A 78 7.05 1.99 -22.93
C LEU A 78 6.99 0.98 -24.08
N GLU A 79 5.87 0.26 -24.26
CA GLU A 79 5.67 -0.66 -25.39
C GLU A 79 5.47 0.07 -26.73
N GLU A 80 4.95 1.30 -26.74
CA GLU A 80 4.80 2.12 -27.96
C GLU A 80 6.10 2.83 -28.41
N THR A 81 7.17 2.81 -27.60
CA THR A 81 8.45 3.46 -27.96
C THR A 81 9.46 2.47 -28.56
N ASP A 82 9.17 1.16 -28.56
CA ASP A 82 10.04 0.10 -29.11
C ASP A 82 9.55 -0.46 -30.47
N ASN A 83 8.63 0.25 -31.15
CA ASN A 83 8.13 -0.10 -32.50
C ASN A 83 8.21 1.10 -33.44
#